data_AF-M0MPR2-F1
#
_entry.id   AF-M0MPR2-F1
#
_cell.length_a   1.000
_cell.length_b   1.000
_cell.length_c   1.000
_cell.angle_alpha   90.00
_cell.angle_beta   90.00
_cell.angle_gamma   90.00
#
_symmetry.space_group_name_H-M   'P 1'
#
loop_
_entity.id
_entity.type
_entity.pdbx_description
1 polymer ?
#
loop_
_entity_poly.entity_id
_entity_poly.type
_entity_poly.pdbx_seq_one_letter_code
_entity_poly.pdbx_strand_id
1 'polypeptide(L)'
;MAYGYKCPQCRTENAAHSPGCKFASLADGKIEEAHVDIISSLAMSRHSEDELKDEAPNNWLAIHDAVLDLYLSEGRITHEMRENEDKPDEEVLRLLTPDEYRAQLSPTHENIKVVWENGPVDGVKDVSVTAIVSWHEMKDFSWEETRQRTIDWLRDTGAWGRGSWEESSPAEVVDAKKHVHDRGYGWANAASEAAGSIKNQMGATA
;
A
#
# COMPACT_ATOMS: atom_id res chain seq x y z
N MET A 1 0.08 23.84 -8.72
CA MET A 1 1.31 23.02 -8.80
C MET A 1 0.96 21.65 -8.26
N ALA A 2 1.47 20.58 -8.88
CA ALA A 2 1.38 19.26 -8.28
C ALA A 2 2.40 19.20 -7.14
N TYR A 3 1.97 18.77 -5.96
CA TYR A 3 2.88 18.31 -4.92
C TYR A 3 3.52 17.01 -5.42
N GLY A 4 4.82 16.84 -5.19
CA GLY A 4 5.48 15.56 -5.47
C GLY A 4 5.01 14.41 -4.57
N TYR A 5 4.15 14.69 -3.58
CA TYR A 5 3.76 13.76 -2.52
C TYR A 5 2.23 13.76 -2.31
N LYS A 6 1.70 12.57 -2.02
CA LYS A 6 0.27 12.31 -1.79
C LYS A 6 -0.13 12.76 -0.38
N CYS A 7 -1.23 13.51 -0.25
CA CYS A 7 -1.83 13.81 1.05
C CYS A 7 -2.13 12.51 1.84
N PRO A 8 -1.72 12.38 3.10
CA PRO A 8 -1.89 11.13 3.86
C PRO A 8 -3.36 10.78 4.16
N GLN A 9 -4.26 11.76 4.13
CA GLN A 9 -5.69 11.49 4.32
C GLN A 9 -6.43 11.23 3.00
N CYS A 10 -6.34 12.15 2.03
CA CYS A 10 -7.18 12.10 0.83
C CYS A 10 -6.43 11.75 -0.46
N ARG A 11 -5.13 11.43 -0.36
CA ARG A 11 -4.26 10.95 -1.45
C ARG A 11 -4.10 11.90 -2.64
N THR A 12 -4.63 13.12 -2.56
CA THR A 12 -4.43 14.12 -3.62
C THR A 12 -2.96 14.53 -3.68
N GLU A 13 -2.47 14.74 -4.91
CA GLU A 13 -1.12 15.22 -5.21
C GLU A 13 -1.16 16.71 -5.62
N ASN A 14 -2.24 17.42 -5.34
CA ASN A 14 -2.37 18.83 -5.68
C ASN A 14 -3.21 19.58 -4.62
N ALA A 15 -3.33 20.89 -4.78
CA ALA A 15 -4.06 21.73 -3.82
C ALA A 15 -5.57 21.43 -3.73
N ALA A 16 -6.14 20.65 -4.66
CA ALA A 16 -7.55 20.25 -4.63
C ALA A 16 -7.72 19.00 -3.76
N HIS A 17 -7.95 19.22 -2.48
CA HIS A 17 -8.28 18.17 -1.51
C HIS A 17 -9.74 17.73 -1.61
N SER A 18 -10.01 16.48 -1.23
CA SER A 18 -11.38 15.98 -1.07
C SER A 18 -12.10 16.72 0.08
N PRO A 19 -13.43 16.92 -0.03
CA PRO A 19 -14.22 17.48 1.07
C PRO A 19 -14.00 16.71 2.38
N GLY A 20 -13.74 17.44 3.48
CA GLY A 20 -13.48 16.83 4.80
C GLY A 20 -12.04 16.41 5.06
N CYS A 21 -11.10 16.67 4.14
CA CYS A 21 -9.68 16.51 4.41
C CYS A 21 -9.22 17.47 5.51
N LYS A 22 -8.67 16.95 6.61
CA LYS A 22 -8.19 17.74 7.75
C LYS A 22 -6.99 18.63 7.40
N PHE A 23 -6.28 18.28 6.33
CA PHE A 23 -5.07 18.95 5.87
C PHE A 23 -5.31 19.95 4.74
N ALA A 24 -6.56 20.11 4.29
CA ALA A 24 -6.90 20.99 3.16
C ALA A 24 -6.60 22.48 3.41
N SER A 25 -6.52 22.90 4.68
CA SER A 25 -6.21 24.28 5.06
C SER A 25 -4.74 24.52 5.38
N LEU A 26 -3.87 23.50 5.27
CA LEU A 26 -2.44 23.70 5.47
C LEU A 26 -1.86 24.55 4.34
N ALA A 27 -0.82 25.31 4.67
CA ALA A 27 -0.09 26.08 3.68
C ALA A 27 0.54 25.16 2.63
N ASP A 28 0.64 25.67 1.40
CA ASP A 28 1.29 24.97 0.30
C ASP A 28 2.72 24.56 0.72
N GLY A 29 3.04 23.27 0.57
CA GLY A 29 4.35 22.70 0.91
C GLY A 29 4.44 21.99 2.27
N LYS A 30 3.49 22.19 3.20
CA LYS A 30 3.55 21.51 4.51
C LYS A 30 3.39 19.99 4.46
N ILE A 31 2.67 19.50 3.45
CA ILE A 31 2.55 18.06 3.18
C ILE A 31 3.90 17.52 2.71
N GLU A 32 4.49 18.13 1.68
CA GLU A 32 5.80 17.76 1.15
C GLU A 32 6.90 17.82 2.21
N GLU A 33 6.92 18.89 3.01
CA GLU A 33 7.83 19.04 4.15
C GLU A 33 7.74 17.86 5.11
N ALA A 34 6.53 17.46 5.52
CA ALA A 34 6.34 16.31 6.41
C ALA A 34 6.85 14.99 5.81
N HIS A 35 6.66 14.78 4.51
CA HIS A 35 7.23 13.61 3.82
C HIS A 35 8.77 13.66 3.78
N VAL A 36 9.35 14.81 3.46
CA VAL A 36 10.79 15.00 3.36
C VAL A 36 11.46 14.85 4.72
N ASP A 37 10.91 15.44 5.78
CA ASP A 37 11.46 15.36 7.13
C ASP A 37 11.58 13.90 7.60
N ILE A 38 10.53 13.09 7.40
CA ILE A 38 10.51 11.68 7.82
C ILE A 38 11.45 10.84 6.94
N ILE A 39 11.35 10.95 5.61
CA ILE A 39 12.15 10.13 4.70
C ILE A 39 13.63 10.47 4.82
N SER A 40 13.99 11.75 4.88
CA SER A 40 15.39 12.16 4.91
C SER A 40 16.09 11.70 6.19
N SER A 41 15.42 11.80 7.34
CA SER A 41 15.93 11.31 8.63
C SER A 41 16.13 9.79 8.58
N LEU A 42 15.09 9.04 8.18
CA LEU A 42 15.16 7.57 8.13
C LEU A 42 16.03 7.01 7.00
N ALA A 43 16.38 7.82 6.00
CA ALA A 43 17.34 7.45 4.96
C ALA A 43 18.80 7.53 5.46
N MET A 44 19.07 8.33 6.49
CA MET A 44 20.40 8.47 7.07
C MET A 44 20.66 7.46 8.20
N SER A 45 19.66 7.21 9.03
CA SER A 45 19.77 6.31 10.18
C SER A 45 18.42 5.77 10.65
N ARG A 46 18.45 4.84 11.60
CA ARG A 46 17.26 4.38 12.31
C ARG A 46 16.98 5.33 13.47
N HIS A 47 15.73 5.72 13.65
CA HIS A 47 15.31 6.65 14.69
C HIS A 47 14.12 6.11 15.45
N SER A 48 14.05 6.30 16.77
CA SER A 48 12.80 6.17 17.49
C SER A 48 11.81 7.27 17.05
N GLU A 49 10.52 7.09 17.35
CA GLU A 49 9.53 8.13 17.04
C GLU A 49 9.83 9.45 17.77
N ASP A 50 10.33 9.37 19.01
CA ASP A 50 10.76 10.54 19.79
C ASP A 50 11.97 11.22 19.16
N GLU A 51 12.95 10.44 18.68
CA GLU A 51 14.11 10.98 17.95
C GLU A 51 13.68 11.71 16.67
N LEU A 52 12.74 11.14 15.90
CA LEU A 52 12.18 11.82 14.71
C LEU A 52 11.47 13.13 15.05
N LYS A 53 10.72 13.15 16.16
CA LYS A 53 10.03 14.35 16.65
C LYS A 53 11.00 15.44 17.05
N ASP A 54 12.09 15.07 17.70
CA ASP A 54 13.13 16.00 18.17
C ASP A 54 14.02 16.53 17.03
N GLU A 55 14.27 15.71 16.00
CA GLU A 55 15.10 16.10 14.85
C GLU A 55 14.34 16.92 13.78
N ALA A 56 13.00 16.90 13.80
CA ALA A 56 12.16 17.61 12.84
C ALA A 56 12.44 19.14 12.85
N PRO A 57 13.02 19.71 11.78
CA PRO A 57 13.53 21.08 11.79
C PRO A 57 12.51 22.18 12.08
N ASN A 58 11.21 21.92 11.85
CA ASN A 58 10.14 22.92 11.86
C ASN A 58 8.98 22.61 12.82
N ASN A 59 9.25 21.84 13.88
CA ASN A 59 8.29 21.23 14.80
C ASN A 59 7.44 20.13 14.14
N TRP A 60 7.35 19.00 14.84
CA TRP A 60 6.45 17.92 14.50
C TRP A 60 4.99 18.38 14.58
N LEU A 61 4.25 18.23 13.49
CA LEU A 61 2.84 18.61 13.39
C LEU A 61 1.97 17.34 13.22
N ALA A 62 0.66 17.48 13.39
CA ALA A 62 -0.29 16.39 13.16
C ALA A 62 -0.25 15.81 11.73
N ILE A 63 0.32 16.53 10.76
CA ILE A 63 0.56 16.01 9.42
C ILE A 63 1.73 15.01 9.40
N HIS A 64 2.77 15.22 10.22
CA HIS A 64 3.88 14.28 10.37
C HIS A 64 3.41 12.95 10.94
N ASP A 65 2.56 12.97 11.99
CA ASP A 65 1.92 11.75 12.51
C ASP A 65 1.18 11.00 11.39
N ALA A 66 0.36 11.71 10.62
CA ALA A 66 -0.42 11.10 9.55
C ALA A 66 0.44 10.56 8.39
N VAL A 67 1.58 11.20 8.10
CA VAL A 67 2.53 10.71 7.09
C VAL A 67 3.29 9.49 7.61
N LEU A 68 3.69 9.48 8.88
CA LEU A 68 4.34 8.32 9.49
C LEU A 68 3.40 7.11 9.51
N ASP A 69 2.15 7.30 9.96
CA ASP A 69 1.10 6.29 9.93
C ASP A 69 0.87 5.76 8.51
N LEU A 70 0.84 6.66 7.52
CA LEU A 70 0.72 6.27 6.12
C LEU A 70 1.86 5.31 5.74
N TYR A 71 3.11 5.67 6.01
CA TYR A 71 4.27 4.84 5.64
C TYR A 71 4.35 3.52 6.38
N LEU A 72 3.95 3.47 7.65
CA LEU A 72 3.80 2.23 8.40
C LEU A 72 2.71 1.34 7.80
N SER A 73 1.55 1.91 7.47
CA SER A 73 0.44 1.18 6.84
C SER A 73 0.77 0.69 5.42
N GLU A 74 1.55 1.48 4.69
CA GLU A 74 2.10 1.11 3.40
C GLU A 74 3.21 0.08 3.52
N GLY A 75 3.79 -0.12 4.71
CA GLY A 75 4.90 -1.05 4.96
C GLY A 75 6.22 -0.53 4.41
N ARG A 76 6.33 0.77 4.11
CA ARG A 76 7.58 1.41 3.69
C ARG A 76 8.53 1.63 4.86
N ILE A 77 7.98 1.80 6.06
CA ILE A 77 8.71 1.88 7.33
C ILE A 77 8.32 0.66 8.17
N THR A 78 9.26 0.13 8.94
CA THR A 78 9.02 -0.97 9.89
C THR A 78 9.64 -0.65 11.25
N HIS A 79 9.16 -1.33 12.29
CA HIS A 79 9.75 -1.31 13.62
C HIS A 79 10.87 -2.35 13.70
N GLU A 80 12.00 -1.98 14.29
CA GLU A 80 13.16 -2.82 14.54
C GLU A 80 13.65 -2.59 15.97
N MET A 81 14.20 -3.62 16.61
CA MET A 81 14.83 -3.45 17.92
C MET A 81 16.28 -3.01 17.72
N ARG A 82 16.66 -1.88 18.30
CA ARG A 82 18.04 -1.40 18.35
C ARG A 82 18.65 -1.81 19.69
N GLU A 83 19.72 -2.59 19.63
CA GLU A 83 20.57 -2.80 20.80
C GLU A 83 21.35 -1.50 21.07
N ASN A 84 21.10 -0.89 22.22
CA ASN A 84 21.81 0.29 22.71
C ASN A 84 22.32 0.01 24.13
N GLU A 85 23.56 0.39 24.42
CA GLU A 85 24.19 0.23 25.75
C GLU A 85 23.40 0.98 26.84
N ASP A 86 22.79 2.11 26.51
CA ASP A 86 22.05 2.97 27.45
C ASP A 86 20.57 2.58 27.60
N LYS A 87 20.01 1.94 26.57
CA LYS A 87 18.62 1.45 26.52
C LYS A 87 18.58 0.13 25.74
N PRO A 88 18.78 -1.01 26.40
CA PRO A 88 18.56 -2.30 25.76
C PRO A 88 17.10 -2.38 25.30
N ASP A 89 16.90 -2.90 24.10
CA ASP A 89 15.59 -3.11 23.49
C ASP A 89 14.79 -1.81 23.23
N GLU A 90 15.42 -0.80 22.65
CA GLU A 90 14.70 0.37 22.13
C GLU A 90 14.09 0.07 20.76
N GLU A 91 12.78 0.26 20.64
CA GLU A 91 12.10 0.17 19.36
C GLU A 91 12.42 1.39 18.50
N VAL A 92 12.92 1.15 17.30
CA VAL A 92 13.26 2.18 16.32
C VAL A 92 12.55 1.93 15.00
N LEU A 93 12.31 3.00 14.27
CA LEU A 93 11.77 3.00 12.94
C LEU A 93 12.91 2.91 11.93
N ARG A 94 12.69 2.12 10.88
CA ARG A 94 13.61 2.02 9.75
C ARG A 94 12.87 2.08 8.43
N LEU A 95 13.41 2.87 7.50
CA LEU A 95 12.97 2.85 6.11
C LEU A 95 13.43 1.54 5.44
N LEU A 96 12.49 0.80 4.85
CA LEU A 96 12.83 -0.39 4.08
C LEU A 96 13.50 -0.01 2.77
N THR A 97 14.52 -0.78 2.40
CA THR A 97 15.04 -0.71 1.03
C THR A 97 13.97 -1.18 0.04
N PRO A 98 14.05 -0.80 -1.24
CA PRO A 98 13.13 -1.29 -2.25
C PRO A 98 13.03 -2.82 -2.29
N ASP A 99 14.13 -3.55 -2.08
CA ASP A 99 14.14 -5.01 -2.14
C ASP A 99 13.52 -5.65 -0.89
N GLU A 100 13.75 -5.10 0.30
CA GLU A 100 13.07 -5.54 1.54
C GLU A 100 11.58 -5.26 1.49
N TYR A 101 11.20 -4.06 1.03
CA TYR A 101 9.81 -3.70 0.79
C TYR A 101 9.16 -4.70 -0.17
N ARG A 102 9.87 -5.06 -1.26
CA ARG A 102 9.43 -6.06 -2.23
C ARG A 102 9.31 -7.48 -1.67
N ALA A 103 10.04 -7.80 -0.59
CA ALA A 103 10.06 -9.12 0.04
C ALA A 103 8.99 -9.28 1.15
N GLN A 104 8.58 -8.20 1.82
CA GLN A 104 7.58 -8.23 2.90
C GLN A 104 6.12 -8.21 2.42
N LEU A 105 5.86 -8.26 1.11
CA LEU A 105 4.54 -8.03 0.50
C LEU A 105 3.58 -9.20 0.67
N SER A 106 3.08 -9.37 1.88
CA SER A 106 1.78 -10.00 2.12
C SER A 106 0.80 -8.91 2.60
N PRO A 107 -0.42 -8.84 2.04
CA PRO A 107 -1.41 -7.88 2.53
C PRO A 107 -1.78 -8.13 4.01
N THR A 108 -1.88 -7.07 4.80
CA THR A 108 -2.23 -7.14 6.23
C THR A 108 -3.73 -7.04 6.50
N HIS A 109 -4.46 -6.26 5.69
CA HIS A 109 -5.90 -6.11 5.84
C HIS A 109 -6.64 -7.38 5.40
N GLU A 110 -7.57 -7.87 6.24
CA GLU A 110 -8.19 -9.19 6.11
C GLU A 110 -8.78 -9.46 4.72
N ASN A 111 -9.59 -8.54 4.18
CA ASN A 111 -10.24 -8.75 2.89
C ASN A 111 -9.25 -8.97 1.73
N ILE A 112 -8.24 -8.10 1.62
CA ILE A 112 -7.23 -8.23 0.55
C ILE A 112 -6.31 -9.41 0.79
N LYS A 113 -6.05 -9.77 2.06
CA LYS A 113 -5.30 -10.98 2.42
C LYS A 113 -6.02 -12.24 1.94
N VAL A 114 -7.33 -12.34 2.13
CA VAL A 114 -8.12 -13.48 1.62
C VAL A 114 -8.05 -13.58 0.09
N VAL A 115 -8.19 -12.46 -0.62
CA VAL A 115 -8.05 -12.43 -2.08
C VAL A 115 -6.64 -12.86 -2.49
N TRP A 116 -5.61 -12.34 -1.81
CA TRP A 116 -4.22 -12.64 -2.08
C TRP A 116 -3.88 -14.11 -1.91
N GLU A 117 -4.28 -14.72 -0.80
CA GLU A 117 -3.94 -16.10 -0.46
C GLU A 117 -4.68 -17.12 -1.34
N ASN A 118 -5.93 -16.84 -1.68
CA ASN A 118 -6.79 -17.83 -2.36
C ASN A 118 -6.86 -17.61 -3.86
N GLY A 119 -6.59 -16.41 -4.35
CA GLY A 119 -6.82 -16.03 -5.74
C GLY A 119 -8.32 -15.90 -6.07
N PRO A 120 -8.64 -15.45 -7.29
CA PRO A 120 -10.02 -15.30 -7.73
C PRO A 120 -10.73 -16.65 -7.87
N VAL A 121 -12.05 -16.60 -7.69
CA VAL A 121 -12.99 -17.69 -7.97
C VAL A 121 -14.05 -17.25 -8.98
N ASP A 122 -14.80 -18.20 -9.54
CA ASP A 122 -15.86 -17.90 -10.51
C ASP A 122 -16.90 -16.94 -9.92
N GLY A 123 -17.29 -15.95 -10.72
CA GLY A 123 -18.21 -14.87 -10.33
C GLY A 123 -17.53 -13.61 -9.78
N VAL A 124 -16.28 -13.68 -9.29
CA VAL A 124 -15.55 -12.52 -8.74
C VAL A 124 -14.13 -12.33 -9.31
N LYS A 125 -13.83 -12.92 -10.47
CA LYS A 125 -12.51 -12.82 -11.12
C LYS A 125 -12.11 -11.36 -11.36
N ASP A 126 -12.97 -10.62 -12.03
CA ASP A 126 -12.71 -9.25 -12.45
C ASP A 126 -12.43 -8.31 -11.26
N VAL A 127 -13.30 -8.38 -10.25
CA VAL A 127 -13.19 -7.56 -9.04
C VAL A 127 -12.00 -7.96 -8.17
N SER A 128 -11.63 -9.25 -8.15
CA SER A 128 -10.41 -9.70 -7.45
C SER A 128 -9.14 -9.18 -8.11
N VAL A 129 -9.02 -9.26 -9.45
CA VAL A 129 -7.85 -8.71 -10.17
C VAL A 129 -7.80 -7.19 -10.00
N THR A 130 -8.95 -6.52 -10.07
CA THR A 130 -9.05 -5.08 -9.78
C THR A 130 -8.55 -4.75 -8.38
N ALA A 131 -8.90 -5.54 -7.36
CA ALA A 131 -8.44 -5.35 -5.99
C ALA A 131 -6.91 -5.51 -5.87
N ILE A 132 -6.33 -6.55 -6.48
CA ILE A 132 -4.87 -6.78 -6.45
C ILE A 132 -4.11 -5.69 -7.21
N VAL A 133 -4.56 -5.29 -8.39
CA VAL A 133 -3.93 -4.21 -9.17
C VAL A 133 -3.98 -2.89 -8.40
N SER A 134 -5.14 -2.56 -7.83
CA SER A 134 -5.32 -1.36 -7.01
C SER A 134 -4.48 -1.39 -5.74
N TRP A 135 -4.32 -2.56 -5.13
CA TRP A 135 -3.47 -2.71 -3.94
C TRP A 135 -1.99 -2.53 -4.28
N HIS A 136 -1.52 -3.06 -5.41
CA HIS A 136 -0.15 -2.81 -5.87
C HIS A 136 0.09 -1.34 -6.24
N GLU A 137 -0.88 -0.67 -6.86
CA GLU A 137 -0.82 0.79 -7.07
C GLU A 137 -0.71 1.53 -5.74
N MET A 138 -1.52 1.17 -4.74
CA MET A 138 -1.44 1.77 -3.40
C MET A 138 -0.06 1.56 -2.78
N LYS A 139 0.59 0.42 -3.06
CA LYS A 139 1.97 0.12 -2.66
C LYS A 139 3.03 0.80 -3.55
N ASP A 140 2.61 1.71 -4.43
CA ASP A 140 3.39 2.51 -5.36
C ASP A 140 4.27 1.67 -6.30
N PHE A 141 3.78 0.49 -6.69
CA PHE A 141 4.40 -0.24 -7.79
C PHE A 141 4.20 0.49 -9.11
N SER A 142 5.22 0.47 -9.96
CA SER A 142 5.06 0.83 -11.37
C SER A 142 4.03 -0.08 -12.04
N TRP A 143 3.53 0.35 -13.21
CA TRP A 143 2.63 -0.50 -13.98
C TRP A 143 3.28 -1.82 -14.37
N GLU A 144 4.53 -1.80 -14.85
CA GLU A 144 5.28 -3.00 -15.22
C GLU A 144 5.44 -3.98 -14.04
N GLU A 145 5.77 -3.48 -12.84
CA GLU A 145 5.85 -4.30 -11.63
C GLU A 145 4.48 -4.86 -11.23
N THR A 146 3.45 -4.01 -11.23
CA THR A 146 2.07 -4.41 -10.91
C THR A 146 1.58 -5.50 -11.84
N ARG A 147 1.83 -5.32 -13.15
CA ARG A 147 1.45 -6.26 -14.19
C ARG A 147 2.09 -7.63 -13.95
N GLN A 148 3.42 -7.65 -13.79
CA GLN A 148 4.14 -8.90 -13.61
C GLN A 148 3.73 -9.62 -12.32
N ARG A 149 3.64 -8.89 -11.20
CA ARG A 149 3.21 -9.45 -9.91
C ARG A 149 1.80 -10.01 -9.94
N THR A 150 0.88 -9.34 -10.63
CA THR A 150 -0.51 -9.82 -10.74
C THR A 150 -0.59 -11.08 -11.61
N ILE A 151 0.21 -11.16 -12.68
CA ILE A 151 0.34 -12.38 -13.50
C ILE A 151 0.88 -13.55 -12.68
N ASP A 152 1.94 -13.30 -11.91
CA ASP A 152 2.55 -14.34 -11.07
C ASP A 152 1.59 -14.77 -9.97
N TRP A 153 0.91 -13.83 -9.31
CA TRP A 153 -0.15 -14.14 -8.34
C TRP A 153 -1.29 -15.01 -8.91
N LEU A 154 -1.77 -14.73 -10.13
CA LEU A 154 -2.81 -15.56 -10.79
C LEU A 154 -2.33 -17.00 -11.03
N ARG A 155 -1.03 -17.19 -11.26
CA ARG A 155 -0.41 -18.51 -11.45
C ARG A 155 -0.16 -19.21 -10.12
N ASP A 156 0.45 -18.51 -9.17
CA ASP A 156 0.89 -19.05 -7.88
C ASP A 156 -0.30 -19.46 -7.01
N THR A 157 -1.38 -18.68 -7.04
CA THR A 157 -2.63 -19.06 -6.38
C THR A 157 -3.35 -20.20 -7.08
N GLY A 158 -2.92 -20.60 -8.28
CA GLY A 158 -3.59 -21.60 -9.12
C GLY A 158 -4.91 -21.13 -9.75
N ALA A 159 -5.28 -19.86 -9.57
CA ALA A 159 -6.56 -19.34 -10.04
C ALA A 159 -6.68 -19.33 -11.57
N TRP A 160 -5.56 -19.17 -12.28
CA TRP A 160 -5.53 -19.35 -13.74
C TRP A 160 -5.97 -20.76 -14.16
N GLY A 161 -5.54 -21.79 -13.42
CA GLY A 161 -5.86 -23.19 -13.73
C GLY A 161 -7.23 -23.65 -13.24
N ARG A 162 -7.85 -22.95 -12.28
CA ARG A 162 -9.17 -23.32 -11.71
C ARG A 162 -10.36 -22.83 -12.53
N GLY A 163 -10.17 -21.79 -13.36
CA GLY A 163 -11.30 -21.04 -13.92
C GLY A 163 -11.44 -21.11 -15.44
N SER A 164 -12.66 -20.93 -15.91
CA SER A 164 -12.95 -20.55 -17.30
C SER A 164 -12.65 -19.06 -17.49
N TRP A 165 -11.50 -18.72 -18.05
CA TRP A 165 -11.16 -17.35 -18.43
C TRP A 165 -11.64 -17.08 -19.86
N GLU A 166 -12.15 -15.88 -20.12
CA GLU A 166 -12.51 -15.48 -21.48
C GLU A 166 -11.25 -15.12 -22.28
N GLU A 167 -10.27 -14.57 -21.57
CA GLU A 167 -8.98 -14.18 -22.08
C GLU A 167 -8.07 -15.38 -22.34
N SER A 168 -7.17 -15.22 -23.30
CA SER A 168 -6.25 -16.26 -23.74
C SER A 168 -5.04 -16.43 -22.81
N SER A 169 -4.77 -15.44 -21.94
CA SER A 169 -3.62 -15.44 -21.03
C SER A 169 -3.86 -14.57 -19.79
N PRO A 170 -3.15 -14.83 -18.67
CA PRO A 170 -3.20 -13.93 -17.52
C PRO A 170 -2.76 -12.50 -17.86
N ALA A 171 -1.82 -12.38 -18.82
CA ALA A 171 -1.34 -11.09 -19.28
C ALA A 171 -2.47 -10.23 -19.88
N GLU A 172 -3.34 -10.83 -20.69
CA GLU A 172 -4.46 -10.13 -21.32
C GLU A 172 -5.47 -9.62 -20.28
N VAL A 173 -5.79 -10.44 -19.28
CA VAL A 173 -6.65 -10.04 -18.13
C VAL A 173 -6.06 -8.83 -17.41
N VAL A 174 -4.76 -8.91 -17.10
CA VAL A 174 -4.09 -7.86 -16.32
C VAL A 174 -3.92 -6.60 -17.15
N ASP A 175 -3.55 -6.70 -18.43
CA ASP A 175 -3.40 -5.56 -19.34
C ASP A 175 -4.70 -4.76 -19.49
N ALA A 176 -5.85 -5.44 -19.50
CA ALA A 176 -7.16 -4.78 -19.48
C ALA A 176 -7.37 -3.91 -18.22
N LYS A 177 -6.62 -4.13 -17.14
CA LYS A 177 -6.68 -3.39 -15.87
C LYS A 177 -5.68 -2.26 -15.74
N LYS A 178 -4.93 -1.90 -16.79
CA LYS A 178 -4.02 -0.74 -16.72
C LYS A 178 -4.70 0.54 -16.23
N HIS A 179 -5.92 0.79 -16.68
CA HIS A 179 -6.71 1.95 -16.27
C HIS A 179 -7.06 1.99 -14.76
N VAL A 180 -7.04 0.83 -14.08
CA VAL A 180 -7.27 0.73 -12.63
C VAL A 180 -6.06 1.27 -11.88
N HIS A 181 -4.86 0.86 -12.32
CA HIS A 181 -3.58 1.36 -11.81
C HIS A 181 -3.44 2.87 -12.07
N ASP A 182 -3.71 3.32 -13.29
CA ASP A 182 -3.54 4.74 -13.64
C ASP A 182 -4.50 5.70 -12.89
N ARG A 183 -5.60 5.19 -12.31
CA ARG A 183 -6.63 6.01 -11.64
C ARG A 183 -6.63 5.91 -10.11
N GLY A 184 -5.89 4.96 -9.52
CA GLY A 184 -5.80 4.78 -8.06
C GLY A 184 -7.13 4.40 -7.40
N TYR A 185 -7.83 3.39 -7.92
CA TYR A 185 -9.13 2.99 -7.36
C TYR A 185 -9.02 2.35 -5.96
N GLY A 186 -10.07 2.53 -5.16
CA GLY A 186 -10.17 1.98 -3.80
C GLY A 186 -10.25 0.46 -3.76
N TRP A 187 -9.09 -0.20 -3.62
CA TRP A 187 -8.95 -1.65 -3.47
C TRP A 187 -9.87 -2.22 -2.39
N ALA A 188 -10.18 -1.47 -1.32
CA ALA A 188 -10.94 -1.95 -0.17
C ALA A 188 -12.35 -2.45 -0.54
N ASN A 189 -13.07 -1.73 -1.40
CA ASN A 189 -14.41 -2.14 -1.83
C ASN A 189 -14.36 -3.40 -2.69
N ALA A 190 -13.45 -3.42 -3.67
CA ALA A 190 -13.23 -4.57 -4.54
C ALA A 190 -12.78 -5.81 -3.75
N ALA A 191 -11.86 -5.63 -2.80
CA ALA A 191 -11.39 -6.69 -1.92
C ALA A 191 -12.51 -7.22 -1.02
N SER A 192 -13.38 -6.35 -0.50
CA SER A 192 -14.51 -6.76 0.34
C SER A 192 -15.50 -7.65 -0.43
N GLU A 193 -15.88 -7.24 -1.64
CA GLU A 193 -16.77 -8.00 -2.51
C GLU A 193 -16.19 -9.36 -2.90
N ALA A 194 -14.93 -9.36 -3.33
CA ALA A 194 -14.20 -10.57 -3.69
C ALA A 194 -14.07 -11.52 -2.49
N ALA A 195 -13.61 -11.03 -1.34
CA ALA A 195 -13.37 -11.83 -0.15
C ALA A 195 -14.66 -12.50 0.37
N GLY A 196 -15.80 -11.79 0.33
CA GLY A 196 -17.10 -12.36 0.71
C GLY A 196 -17.47 -13.58 -0.13
N SER A 197 -17.30 -13.49 -1.46
CA SER A 197 -17.61 -14.59 -2.37
C SER A 197 -16.63 -15.75 -2.26
N ILE A 198 -15.33 -15.46 -2.11
CA ILE A 198 -14.28 -16.47 -1.90
C ILE A 198 -14.56 -17.27 -0.62
N LYS A 199 -14.80 -16.58 0.50
CA LYS A 199 -15.14 -17.23 1.79
C LYS A 199 -16.38 -18.11 1.68
N ASN A 200 -17.43 -17.64 1.00
CA ASN A 200 -18.67 -18.40 0.81
C ASN A 200 -18.45 -19.68 0.00
N GLN A 201 -17.67 -19.62 -1.08
CA GLN A 201 -17.38 -20.81 -1.90
C GLN A 201 -16.47 -21.81 -1.16
N MET A 202 -15.48 -21.32 -0.40
CA MET A 202 -14.63 -22.19 0.44
C MET A 202 -15.43 -22.90 1.54
N GLY A 203 -16.39 -22.21 2.15
CA GLY A 203 -17.27 -22.77 3.18
C GLY A 203 -18.33 -23.74 2.63
N ALA A 204 -18.65 -23.67 1.33
CA ALA A 204 -19.58 -24.59 0.67
C ALA A 204 -18.91 -25.89 0.19
N THR A 205 -17.58 -25.95 0.17
CA THR A 205 -16.77 -27.13 -0.23
C THR A 205 -16.28 -27.99 0.93
N ALA A 206 -16.68 -27.67 2.17
CA ALA A 206 -16.37 -28.44 3.39
C ALA A 206 -17.60 -29.23 3.88
#